data_AF-A0A0K9NF19-F1
#
_entry.id   AF-A0A0K9NF19-F1
#
_cell.length_a   1.000
_cell.length_b   1.000
_cell.length_c   1.000
_cell.angle_alpha   90.00
_cell.angle_beta   90.00
_cell.angle_gamma   90.00
#
_symmetry.space_group_name_H-M   'P 1'
#
loop_
_entity.id
_entity.type
_entity.pdbx_description
1 polymer ?
#
loop_
_entity_poly.entity_id
_entity_poly.type
_entity_poly.pdbx_seq_one_letter_code
_entity_poly.pdbx_strand_id
1 'polypeptide(L)'
;MGRNEEKALDMLEMSRTRSDKMHKIIARIIEGRKQFRTIADINLHASLQMSSLNLELGDKSDRIINYGKKIGSVGANIQADLSSTSNHTAMIMAEHENLSNTLAEVSDNSAHVLGSLNENKDALSGMQEMCSVVSAESKTMKKDMAELQRKIDDVKRAVGSINSISNQINLLSLNASVEAARAGEAGKGFGVVAGEIHKLYEATNVMIKDMEKSLENITVASARSVKSVNTTVDSLDKVEQDVSEVVERNEESGREISLIVDNIAKVAATSEEISSSINETSQNMEHLGRETDSLLKMTQNLEDLNHALLEKVIRPIQTLEEKMETSTEIIGRLNKDTFYRLDNRIFIDSMKSAISAHRTWVATLKGIADTKEIVPLQANPRKCGFGHFYYTITPQKSDILKIWGSVEKPHQELHELGDEAVMAIKNGKEHMLDSIYQRAVSISSMLIEKFETMVRMSEDYERRGESVFEAD
;
A
#
# COMPACT_ATOMS: atom_id res chain seq x y z
N MET A 1 8.61 -33.39 -119.36
CA MET A 1 7.75 -33.73 -118.21
C MET A 1 8.50 -33.68 -116.87
N GLY A 2 9.70 -34.27 -116.73
CA GLY A 2 10.40 -34.35 -115.43
C GLY A 2 10.80 -33.03 -114.72
N ARG A 3 11.11 -31.93 -115.44
CA ARG A 3 11.50 -30.65 -114.81
C ARG A 3 10.37 -29.91 -114.08
N ASN A 4 9.11 -30.23 -114.36
CA ASN A 4 7.96 -29.65 -113.67
C ASN A 4 7.54 -30.48 -112.45
N GLU A 5 7.80 -31.80 -112.45
CA GLU A 5 7.56 -32.67 -111.29
C GLU A 5 8.58 -32.46 -110.18
N GLU A 6 9.86 -32.29 -110.52
CA GLU A 6 10.94 -32.06 -109.56
C GLU A 6 10.76 -30.72 -108.81
N LYS A 7 10.38 -29.65 -109.53
CA LYS A 7 10.01 -28.36 -108.91
C LYS A 7 8.76 -28.45 -108.03
N ALA A 8 7.80 -29.30 -108.38
CA ALA A 8 6.59 -29.49 -107.57
C ALA A 8 6.90 -30.25 -106.26
N LEU A 9 7.79 -31.26 -106.32
CA LEU A 9 8.29 -31.97 -105.13
C LEU A 9 9.10 -31.06 -104.21
N ASP A 10 9.99 -30.25 -104.75
CA ASP A 10 10.80 -29.28 -103.98
C ASP A 10 9.90 -28.22 -103.30
N MET A 11 8.87 -27.73 -104.00
CA MET A 11 7.87 -26.83 -103.41
C MET A 11 7.02 -27.51 -102.32
N LEU A 12 6.68 -28.81 -102.48
CA LEU A 12 5.97 -29.60 -101.47
C LEU A 12 6.85 -29.85 -100.23
N GLU A 13 8.13 -30.12 -100.41
CA GLU A 13 9.09 -30.37 -99.33
C GLU A 13 9.45 -29.07 -98.57
N MET A 14 9.61 -27.95 -99.28
CA MET A 14 9.72 -26.62 -98.68
C MET A 14 8.45 -26.21 -97.93
N SER A 15 7.26 -26.51 -98.48
CA SER A 15 5.97 -26.28 -97.83
C SER A 15 5.83 -27.11 -96.54
N ARG A 16 6.23 -28.38 -96.58
CA ARG A 16 6.24 -29.29 -95.43
C ARG A 16 7.22 -28.83 -94.34
N THR A 17 8.42 -28.42 -94.72
CA THR A 17 9.44 -27.88 -93.79
C THR A 17 9.02 -26.54 -93.17
N ARG A 18 8.33 -25.68 -93.94
CA ARG A 18 7.75 -24.43 -93.44
C ARG A 18 6.58 -24.71 -92.49
N SER A 19 5.76 -25.70 -92.80
CA SER A 19 4.68 -26.19 -91.93
C SER A 19 5.25 -26.68 -90.60
N ASP A 20 6.30 -27.52 -90.60
CA ASP A 20 6.92 -28.03 -89.37
C ASP A 20 7.55 -26.93 -88.51
N LYS A 21 8.17 -25.93 -89.14
CA LYS A 21 8.67 -24.73 -88.42
C LYS A 21 7.54 -23.94 -87.79
N MET A 22 6.41 -23.77 -88.49
CA MET A 22 5.23 -23.11 -87.93
C MET A 22 4.60 -23.89 -86.78
N HIS A 23 4.50 -25.22 -86.88
CA HIS A 23 4.03 -26.07 -85.78
C HIS A 23 4.93 -25.92 -84.54
N LYS A 24 6.25 -25.88 -84.70
CA LYS A 24 7.19 -25.64 -83.60
C LYS A 24 7.05 -24.25 -82.98
N ILE A 25 6.82 -23.22 -83.79
CA ILE A 25 6.57 -21.85 -83.30
C ILE A 25 5.25 -21.80 -82.51
N ILE A 26 4.17 -22.37 -83.06
CA ILE A 26 2.86 -22.44 -82.41
C ILE A 26 2.96 -23.22 -81.09
N ALA A 27 3.67 -24.35 -81.05
CA ALA A 27 3.87 -25.12 -79.83
C ALA A 27 4.62 -24.32 -78.75
N ARG A 28 5.68 -23.57 -79.11
CA ARG A 28 6.41 -22.70 -78.18
C ARG A 28 5.56 -21.54 -77.67
N ILE A 29 4.72 -20.98 -78.54
CA ILE A 29 3.77 -19.91 -78.22
C ILE A 29 2.71 -20.44 -77.24
N ILE A 30 2.12 -21.60 -77.48
CA ILE A 30 1.17 -22.25 -76.55
C ILE A 30 1.81 -22.52 -75.18
N GLU A 31 3.04 -23.04 -75.16
CA GLU A 31 3.76 -23.28 -73.91
C GLU A 31 4.08 -21.97 -73.17
N GLY A 32 4.54 -20.93 -73.88
CA GLY A 32 4.77 -19.60 -73.30
C GLY A 32 3.51 -18.98 -72.70
N ARG A 33 2.34 -19.18 -73.33
CA ARG A 33 1.05 -18.76 -72.79
C ARG A 33 0.71 -19.47 -71.48
N LYS A 34 0.94 -20.78 -71.42
CA LYS A 34 0.71 -21.58 -70.20
C LYS A 34 1.63 -21.12 -69.05
N GLN A 35 2.89 -20.82 -69.35
CA GLN A 35 3.85 -20.28 -68.39
C GLN A 35 3.44 -18.88 -67.90
N PHE A 36 3.03 -17.99 -68.81
CA PHE A 36 2.52 -16.65 -68.44
C PHE A 36 1.34 -16.73 -67.47
N ARG A 37 0.36 -17.60 -67.75
CA ARG A 37 -0.80 -17.81 -66.87
C ARG A 37 -0.40 -18.28 -65.48
N THR A 38 0.56 -19.19 -65.40
CA THR A 38 1.07 -19.68 -64.11
C THR A 38 1.76 -18.57 -63.32
N ILE A 39 2.55 -17.72 -63.98
CA ILE A 39 3.21 -16.56 -63.34
C ILE A 39 2.18 -15.53 -62.89
N ALA A 40 1.16 -15.26 -63.72
CA ALA A 40 0.10 -14.33 -63.40
C ALA A 40 -0.69 -14.78 -62.16
N ASP A 41 -1.05 -16.06 -62.11
CA ASP A 41 -1.74 -16.68 -60.96
C ASP A 41 -0.91 -16.53 -59.67
N ILE A 42 0.35 -16.95 -59.70
CA ILE A 42 1.27 -16.84 -58.54
C ILE A 42 1.44 -15.38 -58.11
N ASN A 43 1.60 -14.45 -59.05
CA ASN A 43 1.84 -13.05 -58.74
C ASN A 43 0.61 -12.36 -58.12
N LEU A 44 -0.57 -12.62 -58.67
CA LEU A 44 -1.83 -12.12 -58.11
C LEU A 44 -2.04 -12.66 -56.70
N HIS A 45 -1.90 -13.97 -56.49
CA HIS A 45 -2.02 -14.58 -55.16
C HIS A 45 -0.99 -14.04 -54.15
N ALA A 46 0.27 -13.87 -54.57
CA ALA A 46 1.31 -13.32 -53.70
C ALA A 46 1.03 -11.85 -53.32
N SER A 47 0.49 -11.05 -54.25
CA SER A 47 0.07 -9.66 -53.99
C SER A 47 -1.03 -9.59 -52.92
N LEU A 48 -2.03 -10.47 -53.00
CA LEU A 48 -3.09 -10.59 -51.99
C LEU A 48 -2.52 -10.86 -50.58
N GLN A 49 -1.58 -11.79 -50.49
CA GLN A 49 -0.98 -12.20 -49.21
C GLN A 49 -0.03 -11.14 -48.64
N MET A 50 0.74 -10.46 -49.50
CA MET A 50 1.73 -9.46 -49.08
C MET A 50 1.08 -8.28 -48.35
N SER A 51 -0.03 -7.78 -48.87
CA SER A 51 -0.71 -6.64 -48.25
C SER A 51 -1.29 -6.99 -46.87
N SER A 52 -1.84 -8.20 -46.73
CA SER A 52 -2.31 -8.69 -45.41
C SER A 52 -1.16 -8.82 -44.41
N LEU A 53 -0.01 -9.34 -44.83
CA LEU A 53 1.17 -9.48 -43.97
C LEU A 53 1.73 -8.12 -43.53
N ASN A 54 1.80 -7.14 -44.45
CA ASN A 54 2.28 -5.80 -44.17
C ASN A 54 1.43 -5.10 -43.09
N LEU A 55 0.10 -5.21 -43.19
CA LEU A 55 -0.83 -4.67 -42.18
C LEU A 55 -0.64 -5.34 -40.82
N GLU A 56 -0.52 -6.66 -40.78
CA GLU A 56 -0.37 -7.39 -39.52
C GLU A 56 0.96 -7.03 -38.83
N LEU A 57 2.07 -6.97 -39.58
CA LEU A 57 3.38 -6.61 -39.03
C LEU A 57 3.42 -5.16 -38.53
N GLY A 58 2.79 -4.22 -39.25
CA GLY A 58 2.67 -2.83 -38.81
C GLY A 58 2.00 -2.71 -37.44
N ASP A 59 0.89 -3.42 -37.24
CA ASP A 59 0.20 -3.50 -35.94
C ASP A 59 1.04 -4.11 -34.84
N LYS A 60 1.72 -5.23 -35.11
CA LYS A 60 2.60 -5.83 -34.10
C LYS A 60 3.69 -4.85 -33.70
N SER A 61 4.26 -4.10 -34.64
CA SER A 61 5.24 -3.04 -34.34
C SER A 61 4.65 -1.94 -33.46
N ASP A 62 3.48 -1.41 -33.81
CA ASP A 62 2.83 -0.36 -33.01
C ASP A 62 2.50 -0.83 -31.59
N ARG A 63 2.06 -2.09 -31.44
CA ARG A 63 1.84 -2.71 -30.13
C ARG A 63 3.11 -2.83 -29.32
N ILE A 64 4.23 -3.24 -29.93
CA ILE A 64 5.54 -3.32 -29.27
C ILE A 64 5.96 -1.94 -28.73
N ILE A 65 5.83 -0.88 -29.53
CA ILE A 65 6.13 0.49 -29.10
C ILE A 65 5.28 0.89 -27.89
N ASN A 66 3.97 0.61 -27.95
CA ASN A 66 3.06 0.95 -26.87
C ASN A 66 3.36 0.18 -25.58
N TYR A 67 3.70 -1.11 -25.68
CA TYR A 67 4.15 -1.89 -24.52
C TYR A 67 5.46 -1.36 -23.96
N GLY A 68 6.44 -1.03 -24.80
CA GLY A 68 7.70 -0.43 -24.37
C GLY A 68 7.50 0.86 -23.57
N LYS A 69 6.66 1.78 -24.09
CA LYS A 69 6.31 3.02 -23.37
C LYS A 69 5.65 2.77 -22.02
N LYS A 70 4.71 1.82 -21.96
CA LYS A 70 4.01 1.47 -20.73
C LYS A 70 4.98 0.87 -19.70
N ILE A 71 5.84 -0.04 -20.11
CA ILE A 71 6.88 -0.65 -19.26
C ILE A 71 7.85 0.43 -18.76
N GLY A 72 8.31 1.34 -19.62
CA GLY A 72 9.18 2.45 -19.23
C GLY A 72 8.54 3.38 -18.19
N SER A 73 7.25 3.71 -18.36
CA SER A 73 6.51 4.52 -17.37
C SER A 73 6.36 3.82 -16.02
N VAL A 74 6.12 2.50 -16.03
CA VAL A 74 6.04 1.70 -14.80
C VAL A 74 7.39 1.64 -14.11
N GLY A 75 8.48 1.43 -14.86
CA GLY A 75 9.83 1.45 -14.31
C GLY A 75 10.21 2.79 -13.67
N ALA A 76 9.83 3.91 -14.29
CA ALA A 76 10.06 5.24 -13.72
C ALA A 76 9.28 5.46 -12.42
N ASN A 77 8.03 4.98 -12.34
CA ASN A 77 7.23 5.06 -11.11
C ASN A 77 7.86 4.21 -9.99
N ILE A 78 8.29 2.98 -10.29
CA ILE A 78 8.98 2.13 -9.30
C ILE A 78 10.27 2.80 -8.79
N GLN A 79 11.02 3.48 -9.67
CA GLN A 79 12.23 4.22 -9.26
C GLN A 79 11.92 5.37 -8.29
N ALA A 80 10.81 6.08 -8.50
CA ALA A 80 10.34 7.13 -7.60
C ALA A 80 9.88 6.54 -6.25
N ASP A 81 9.12 5.44 -6.28
CA ASP A 81 8.65 4.73 -5.09
C ASP A 81 9.82 4.18 -4.27
N LEU A 82 10.85 3.64 -4.93
CA LEU A 82 12.10 3.21 -4.29
C LEU A 82 12.79 4.35 -3.55
N SER A 83 12.91 5.52 -4.19
CA SER A 83 13.53 6.69 -3.56
C SER A 83 12.74 7.17 -2.34
N SER A 84 11.39 7.19 -2.45
CA SER A 84 10.53 7.56 -1.34
C SER A 84 10.61 6.55 -0.19
N THR A 85 10.60 5.25 -0.49
CA THR A 85 10.70 4.18 0.51
C THR A 85 12.06 4.20 1.20
N SER A 86 13.13 4.50 0.48
CA SER A 86 14.47 4.66 1.05
C SER A 86 14.52 5.81 2.07
N ASN A 87 13.91 6.96 1.75
CA ASN A 87 13.82 8.09 2.67
C ASN A 87 12.98 7.74 3.91
N HIS A 88 11.84 7.07 3.74
CA HIS A 88 11.03 6.60 4.87
C HIS A 88 11.81 5.63 5.77
N THR A 89 12.54 4.69 5.17
CA THR A 89 13.35 3.72 5.92
C THR A 89 14.43 4.42 6.75
N ALA A 90 15.10 5.43 6.18
CA ALA A 90 16.09 6.22 6.90
C ALA A 90 15.48 7.03 8.06
N MET A 91 14.29 7.62 7.88
CA MET A 91 13.60 8.31 8.98
C MET A 91 13.17 7.34 10.09
N ILE A 92 12.63 6.16 9.73
CA ILE A 92 12.27 5.14 10.71
C ILE A 92 13.51 4.68 11.49
N MET A 93 14.66 4.50 10.84
CA MET A 93 15.93 4.20 11.53
C MET A 93 16.30 5.26 12.56
N ALA A 94 16.19 6.55 12.22
CA ALA A 94 16.52 7.64 13.14
C ALA A 94 15.56 7.69 14.34
N GLU A 95 14.25 7.54 14.10
CA GLU A 95 13.25 7.47 15.18
C GLU A 95 13.44 6.22 16.06
N HIS A 96 13.86 5.11 15.47
CA HIS A 96 14.17 3.87 16.17
C HIS A 96 15.39 3.99 17.09
N GLU A 97 16.42 4.72 16.64
CA GLU A 97 17.58 5.05 17.49
C GLU A 97 17.16 5.93 18.69
N ASN A 98 16.32 6.93 18.46
CA ASN A 98 15.76 7.76 19.54
C ASN A 98 14.92 6.94 20.53
N LEU A 99 14.09 6.01 20.03
CA LEU A 99 13.31 5.10 20.87
C LEU A 99 14.24 4.24 21.74
N SER A 100 15.31 3.71 21.17
CA SER A 100 16.28 2.87 21.89
C SER A 100 16.98 3.65 23.01
N ASN A 101 17.35 4.90 22.77
CA ASN A 101 17.91 5.78 23.80
C ASN A 101 16.89 6.07 24.91
N THR A 102 15.64 6.36 24.53
CA THR A 102 14.55 6.62 25.48
C THR A 102 14.28 5.39 26.36
N LEU A 103 14.28 4.18 25.78
CA LEU A 103 14.12 2.94 26.54
C LEU A 103 15.23 2.75 27.58
N ALA A 104 16.47 3.04 27.21
CA ALA A 104 17.60 2.98 28.13
C ALA A 104 17.42 3.97 29.29
N GLU A 105 17.00 5.20 29.01
CA GLU A 105 16.73 6.22 30.02
C GLU A 105 15.57 5.83 30.95
N VAL A 106 14.46 5.31 30.42
CA VAL A 106 13.34 4.85 31.25
C VAL A 106 13.75 3.64 32.10
N SER A 107 14.60 2.76 31.58
CA SER A 107 15.12 1.61 32.33
C SER A 107 15.99 2.06 33.50
N ASP A 108 16.89 3.02 33.27
CA ASP A 108 17.75 3.57 34.32
C ASP A 108 16.94 4.30 35.39
N ASN A 109 16.00 5.16 34.98
CA ASN A 109 15.08 5.84 35.90
C ASN A 109 14.24 4.84 36.71
N SER A 110 13.77 3.75 36.09
CA SER A 110 13.01 2.72 36.81
C SER A 110 13.87 2.01 37.85
N ALA A 111 15.14 1.72 37.53
CA ALA A 111 16.09 1.15 38.48
C ALA A 111 16.38 2.11 39.65
N HIS A 112 16.55 3.40 39.36
CA HIS A 112 16.73 4.43 40.39
C HIS A 112 15.51 4.50 41.33
N VAL A 113 14.29 4.52 40.79
CA VAL A 113 13.06 4.55 41.60
C VAL A 113 12.94 3.29 42.46
N LEU A 114 13.25 2.10 41.95
CA LEU A 114 13.28 0.87 42.76
C LEU A 114 14.29 0.96 43.91
N GLY A 115 15.46 1.58 43.67
CA GLY A 115 16.42 1.89 44.71
C GLY A 115 15.83 2.78 45.80
N SER A 116 15.23 3.91 45.43
CA SER A 116 14.58 4.83 46.37
C SER A 116 13.41 4.20 47.13
N LEU A 117 12.64 3.30 46.51
CA LEU A 117 11.55 2.59 47.19
C LEU A 117 12.07 1.62 48.26
N ASN A 118 13.23 0.99 48.04
CA ASN A 118 13.89 0.16 49.05
C ASN A 118 14.43 1.02 50.21
N GLU A 119 15.05 2.16 49.91
CA GLU A 119 15.50 3.10 50.95
C GLU A 119 14.31 3.62 51.79
N ASN A 120 13.19 3.95 51.14
CA ASN A 120 11.96 4.33 51.84
C ASN A 120 11.44 3.21 52.73
N LYS A 121 11.48 1.96 52.26
CA LYS A 121 11.06 0.80 53.06
C LYS A 121 11.90 0.68 54.35
N ASP A 122 13.21 0.82 54.24
CA ASP A 122 14.11 0.76 55.39
C ASP A 122 13.85 1.92 56.36
N ALA A 123 13.67 3.15 55.83
CA ALA A 123 13.35 4.33 56.64
C ALA A 123 12.01 4.19 57.37
N LEU A 124 10.97 3.67 56.69
CA LEU A 124 9.65 3.43 57.29
C LEU A 124 9.71 2.36 58.38
N SER A 125 10.48 1.29 58.18
CA SER A 125 10.71 0.27 59.21
C SER A 125 11.38 0.88 60.45
N GLY A 126 12.39 1.74 60.27
CA GLY A 126 13.01 2.48 61.37
C GLY A 126 12.04 3.42 62.09
N MET A 127 11.10 4.02 61.36
CA MET A 127 10.07 4.89 61.93
C MET A 127 9.05 4.10 62.77
N GLN A 128 8.67 2.90 62.34
CA GLN A 128 7.82 1.99 63.12
C GLN A 128 8.50 1.57 64.44
N GLU A 129 9.79 1.22 64.37
CA GLU A 129 10.57 0.87 65.57
C GLU A 129 10.63 2.05 66.55
N MET A 130 10.92 3.26 66.04
CA MET A 130 10.94 4.48 66.85
C MET A 130 9.58 4.75 67.52
N CYS A 131 8.47 4.64 66.78
CA CYS A 131 7.13 4.84 67.35
C CYS A 131 6.84 3.84 68.47
N SER A 132 7.23 2.57 68.29
CA SER A 132 7.09 1.54 69.32
C SER A 132 7.86 1.88 70.60
N VAL A 133 9.12 2.33 70.46
CA VAL A 133 9.95 2.78 71.60
C VAL A 133 9.30 3.95 72.33
N VAL A 134 8.92 5.01 71.62
CA VAL A 134 8.32 6.21 72.25
C VAL A 134 6.96 5.88 72.90
N SER A 135 6.18 4.97 72.32
CA SER A 135 4.92 4.49 72.91
C SER A 135 5.17 3.75 74.23
N ALA A 136 6.19 2.90 74.29
CA ALA A 136 6.58 2.19 75.52
C ALA A 136 7.07 3.16 76.61
N GLU A 137 7.89 4.15 76.25
CA GLU A 137 8.35 5.20 77.18
C GLU A 137 7.19 6.06 77.69
N SER A 138 6.26 6.45 76.81
CA SER A 138 5.08 7.24 77.19
C SER A 138 4.17 6.48 78.16
N LYS A 139 3.99 5.17 77.98
CA LYS A 139 3.26 4.31 78.92
C LYS A 139 3.94 4.23 80.28
N THR A 140 5.27 4.18 80.30
CA THR A 140 6.07 4.20 81.53
C THR A 140 5.90 5.55 82.25
N MET A 141 6.05 6.66 81.54
CA MET A 141 5.84 8.01 82.09
C MET A 141 4.44 8.18 82.68
N LYS A 142 3.41 7.65 82.02
CA LYS A 142 2.02 7.68 82.53
C LYS A 142 1.89 6.95 83.86
N LYS A 143 2.57 5.81 84.03
CA LYS A 143 2.61 5.06 85.29
C LYS A 143 3.32 5.85 86.38
N ASP A 144 4.46 6.45 86.07
CA ASP A 144 5.26 7.23 87.02
C ASP A 144 4.51 8.48 87.48
N MET A 145 3.79 9.17 86.59
CA MET A 145 2.93 10.29 86.95
C MET A 145 1.76 9.86 87.85
N ALA A 146 1.18 8.69 87.62
CA ALA A 146 0.14 8.15 88.49
C ALA A 146 0.66 7.78 89.88
N GLU A 147 1.91 7.33 90.00
CA GLU A 147 2.57 7.11 91.28
C GLU A 147 2.89 8.43 91.99
N LEU A 148 3.41 9.42 91.27
CA LEU A 148 3.66 10.77 91.78
C LEU A 148 2.39 11.39 92.37
N GLN A 149 1.24 11.26 91.68
CA GLN A 149 -0.04 11.75 92.19
C GLN A 149 -0.40 11.11 93.54
N ARG A 150 -0.20 9.80 93.71
CA ARG A 150 -0.43 9.12 95.00
C ARG A 150 0.50 9.65 96.09
N LYS A 151 1.77 9.91 95.76
CA LYS A 151 2.74 10.48 96.71
C LYS A 151 2.36 11.91 97.11
N ILE A 152 1.86 12.72 96.17
CA ILE A 152 1.35 14.06 96.47
C ILE A 152 0.15 13.97 97.43
N ASP A 153 -0.77 13.03 97.19
CA ASP A 153 -1.93 12.81 98.07
C ASP A 153 -1.51 12.34 99.48
N ASP A 154 -0.50 11.47 99.58
CA ASP A 154 0.11 11.05 100.86
C ASP A 154 0.66 12.27 101.63
N VAL A 155 1.44 13.13 100.96
CA VAL A 155 2.02 14.33 101.59
C VAL A 155 0.92 15.33 101.98
N LYS A 156 -0.12 15.50 101.15
CA LYS A 156 -1.28 16.36 101.47
C LYS A 156 -2.01 15.89 102.73
N ARG A 157 -2.17 14.57 102.92
CA ARG A 157 -2.73 14.01 104.17
C ARG A 157 -1.83 14.28 105.38
N ALA A 158 -0.51 14.15 105.22
CA ALA A 158 0.44 14.44 106.28
C ALA A 158 0.41 15.92 106.67
N VAL A 159 0.44 16.84 105.71
CA VAL A 159 0.33 18.30 105.94
C VAL A 159 -1.00 18.65 106.63
N GLY A 160 -2.12 18.07 106.20
CA GLY A 160 -3.41 18.25 106.88
C GLY A 160 -3.41 17.77 108.33
N SER A 161 -2.72 16.66 108.62
CA SER A 161 -2.54 16.17 109.99
C SER A 161 -1.67 17.10 110.83
N ILE A 162 -0.58 17.62 110.26
CA ILE A 162 0.28 18.62 110.92
C ILE A 162 -0.51 19.90 111.20
N ASN A 163 -1.36 20.35 110.28
CA ASN A 163 -2.24 21.50 110.48
C ASN A 163 -3.23 21.26 111.64
N SER A 164 -3.82 20.07 111.72
CA SER A 164 -4.68 19.70 112.86
C SER A 164 -3.93 19.75 114.19
N ILE A 165 -2.71 19.20 114.26
CA ILE A 165 -1.86 19.24 115.46
C ILE A 165 -1.48 20.68 115.81
N SER A 166 -1.08 21.49 114.82
CA SER A 166 -0.71 22.90 115.00
C SER A 166 -1.88 23.72 115.57
N ASN A 167 -3.11 23.50 115.08
CA ASN A 167 -4.31 24.13 115.64
C ASN A 167 -4.61 23.68 117.07
N GLN A 168 -4.37 22.40 117.42
CA GLN A 168 -4.46 21.93 118.80
C GLN A 168 -3.42 22.62 119.69
N ILE A 169 -2.16 22.73 119.23
CA ILE A 169 -1.09 23.44 119.96
C ILE A 169 -1.48 24.91 120.19
N ASN A 170 -2.06 25.58 119.19
CA ASN A 170 -2.57 26.95 119.37
C ASN A 170 -3.60 27.05 120.49
N LEU A 171 -4.59 26.15 120.49
CA LEU A 171 -5.62 26.11 121.53
C LEU A 171 -5.03 25.82 122.91
N LEU A 172 -4.09 24.88 123.00
CA LEU A 172 -3.36 24.58 124.25
C LEU A 172 -2.56 25.80 124.73
N SER A 173 -1.84 26.46 123.83
CA SER A 173 -1.01 27.64 124.10
C SER A 173 -1.84 28.85 124.53
N LEU A 174 -3.01 29.02 123.92
CA LEU A 174 -3.97 30.06 124.27
C LEU A 174 -4.56 29.80 125.65
N ASN A 175 -5.01 28.56 125.92
CA ASN A 175 -5.51 28.17 127.24
C ASN A 175 -4.43 28.33 128.33
N ALA A 176 -3.18 27.97 128.04
CA ALA A 176 -2.05 28.16 128.95
C ALA A 176 -1.73 29.64 129.18
N SER A 177 -1.82 30.48 128.15
CA SER A 177 -1.64 31.94 128.26
C SER A 177 -2.73 32.58 129.13
N VAL A 178 -3.98 32.15 128.96
CA VAL A 178 -5.12 32.60 129.78
C VAL A 178 -4.93 32.20 131.25
N GLU A 179 -4.55 30.95 131.52
CA GLU A 179 -4.37 30.46 132.89
C GLU A 179 -3.14 31.09 133.57
N ALA A 180 -2.06 31.35 132.82
CA ALA A 180 -0.91 32.10 133.30
C ALA A 180 -1.26 33.55 133.66
N ALA A 181 -2.09 34.22 132.87
CA ALA A 181 -2.61 35.55 133.20
C ALA A 181 -3.52 35.52 134.44
N ARG A 182 -4.29 34.45 134.63
CA ARG A 182 -5.19 34.24 135.78
C ARG A 182 -4.44 34.00 137.10
N ALA A 183 -3.26 33.40 137.05
CA ALA A 183 -2.39 33.16 138.22
C ALA A 183 -1.58 34.39 138.69
N GLY A 184 -1.68 35.54 137.99
CA GLY A 184 -1.05 36.80 138.41
C GLY A 184 0.49 36.74 138.45
N GLU A 185 1.11 37.26 139.52
CA GLU A 185 2.59 37.27 139.70
C GLU A 185 3.21 35.86 139.65
N ALA A 186 2.50 34.83 140.14
CA ALA A 186 2.99 33.44 140.17
C ALA A 186 2.99 32.78 138.77
N GLY A 187 2.22 33.31 137.82
CA GLY A 187 2.06 32.78 136.45
C GLY A 187 3.00 33.39 135.40
N LYS A 188 3.77 34.44 135.73
CA LYS A 188 4.61 35.19 134.78
C LYS A 188 5.55 34.31 133.95
N GLY A 189 6.22 33.33 134.57
CA GLY A 189 7.12 32.40 133.87
C GLY A 189 6.38 31.49 132.88
N PHE A 190 5.19 30.99 133.25
CA PHE A 190 4.33 30.20 132.36
C PHE A 190 3.74 31.03 131.22
N GLY A 191 3.44 32.31 131.46
CA GLY A 191 2.94 33.23 130.44
C GLY A 191 3.97 33.50 129.33
N VAL A 192 5.25 33.62 129.69
CA VAL A 192 6.34 33.75 128.71
C VAL A 192 6.46 32.49 127.85
N VAL A 193 6.41 31.30 128.45
CA VAL A 193 6.47 30.02 127.72
C VAL A 193 5.26 29.86 126.80
N ALA A 194 4.05 30.16 127.27
CA ALA A 194 2.83 30.09 126.46
C ALA A 194 2.84 31.12 125.31
N GLY A 195 3.41 32.31 125.51
CA GLY A 195 3.63 33.27 124.42
C GLY A 195 4.62 32.78 123.37
N GLU A 196 5.69 32.09 123.79
CA GLU A 196 6.69 31.54 122.87
C GLU A 196 6.16 30.32 122.09
N ILE A 197 5.37 29.45 122.73
CA ILE A 197 4.64 28.36 122.05
C ILE A 197 3.66 28.92 121.02
N HIS A 198 2.97 30.04 121.31
CA HIS A 198 2.05 30.67 120.36
C HIS A 198 2.79 31.22 119.13
N LYS A 199 3.94 31.87 119.31
CA LYS A 199 4.79 32.31 118.17
C LYS A 199 5.29 31.12 117.33
N LEU A 200 5.68 30.02 117.98
CA LEU A 200 6.04 28.76 117.30
C LEU A 200 4.88 28.21 116.46
N TYR A 201 3.64 28.28 116.99
CA TYR A 201 2.44 27.96 116.22
C TYR A 201 2.28 28.89 115.01
N GLU A 202 2.35 30.21 115.18
CA GLU A 202 2.21 31.18 114.07
C GLU A 202 3.24 30.90 112.96
N ALA A 203 4.50 30.69 113.34
CA ALA A 203 5.57 30.33 112.40
C ALA A 203 5.30 28.99 111.69
N THR A 204 4.85 27.97 112.44
CA THR A 204 4.48 26.66 111.88
C THR A 204 3.31 26.79 110.90
N ASN A 205 2.33 27.64 111.21
CA ASN A 205 1.13 27.82 110.39
C ASN A 205 1.44 28.53 109.06
N VAL A 206 2.39 29.47 109.07
CA VAL A 206 2.94 30.07 107.84
C VAL A 206 3.62 28.99 106.99
N MET A 207 4.48 28.15 107.57
CA MET A 207 5.13 27.06 106.84
C MET A 207 4.14 26.05 106.26
N ILE A 208 3.08 25.70 106.99
CA ILE A 208 2.01 24.81 106.50
C ILE A 208 1.31 25.43 105.28
N LYS A 209 0.94 26.72 105.33
CA LYS A 209 0.31 27.40 104.18
C LYS A 209 1.22 27.42 102.95
N ASP A 210 2.52 27.64 103.14
CA ASP A 210 3.49 27.59 102.06
C ASP A 210 3.63 26.16 101.49
N MET A 211 3.61 25.12 102.34
CA MET A 211 3.58 23.72 101.90
C MET A 211 2.31 23.39 101.12
N GLU A 212 1.13 23.83 101.58
CA GLU A 212 -0.15 23.66 100.89
C GLU A 212 -0.11 24.30 99.50
N LYS A 213 0.41 25.52 99.39
CA LYS A 213 0.58 26.22 98.10
C LYS A 213 1.54 25.49 97.17
N SER A 214 2.67 25.01 97.69
CA SER A 214 3.64 24.21 96.91
C SER A 214 3.04 22.89 96.44
N LEU A 215 2.27 22.19 97.27
CA LEU A 215 1.56 20.96 96.89
C LEU A 215 0.50 21.20 95.82
N GLU A 216 -0.24 22.31 95.89
CA GLU A 216 -1.20 22.68 94.85
C GLU A 216 -0.49 22.93 93.51
N ASN A 217 0.62 23.67 93.52
CA ASN A 217 1.42 23.90 92.32
C ASN A 217 1.95 22.59 91.71
N ILE A 218 2.45 21.66 92.54
CA ILE A 218 2.93 20.36 92.09
C ILE A 218 1.77 19.52 91.53
N THR A 219 0.59 19.56 92.15
CA THR A 219 -0.61 18.86 91.67
C THR A 219 -1.02 19.36 90.29
N VAL A 220 -1.09 20.69 90.10
CA VAL A 220 -1.41 21.31 88.81
C VAL A 220 -0.35 20.95 87.76
N ALA A 221 0.93 20.97 88.12
CA ALA A 221 2.02 20.57 87.23
C ALA A 221 1.92 19.09 86.82
N SER A 222 1.66 18.20 87.78
CA SER A 222 1.49 16.76 87.53
C SER A 222 0.30 16.48 86.60
N ALA A 223 -0.86 17.11 86.85
CA ALA A 223 -2.03 16.99 85.99
C ALA A 223 -1.76 17.46 84.56
N ARG A 224 -0.98 18.54 84.40
CA ARG A 224 -0.54 19.02 83.08
C ARG A 224 0.37 18.01 82.39
N SER A 225 1.33 17.41 83.10
CA SER A 225 2.21 16.37 82.57
C SER A 225 1.42 15.13 82.11
N VAL A 226 0.44 14.67 82.90
CA VAL A 226 -0.45 13.56 82.50
C VAL A 226 -1.21 13.88 81.22
N LYS A 227 -1.76 15.09 81.11
CA LYS A 227 -2.45 15.53 79.88
C LYS A 227 -1.49 15.53 78.69
N SER A 228 -0.28 16.05 78.86
CA SER A 228 0.75 16.07 77.82
C SER A 228 1.10 14.65 77.35
N VAL A 229 1.30 13.71 78.27
CA VAL A 229 1.62 12.31 77.94
C VAL A 229 0.48 11.65 77.17
N ASN A 230 -0.78 11.87 77.57
CA ASN A 230 -1.92 11.33 76.83
C ASN A 230 -1.99 11.88 75.40
N THR A 231 -1.78 13.19 75.23
CA THR A 231 -1.71 13.79 73.89
C THR A 231 -0.55 13.21 73.06
N THR A 232 0.61 12.96 73.65
CA THR A 232 1.72 12.28 72.96
C THR A 232 1.33 10.88 72.49
N VAL A 233 0.64 10.09 73.32
CA VAL A 233 0.16 8.74 72.95
C VAL A 233 -0.84 8.82 71.80
N ASP A 234 -1.85 9.70 71.89
CA ASP A 234 -2.84 9.87 70.81
C ASP A 234 -2.20 10.33 69.49
N SER A 235 -1.11 11.13 69.58
CA SER A 235 -0.33 11.55 68.41
C SER A 235 0.49 10.40 67.83
N LEU A 236 1.06 9.52 68.65
CA LEU A 236 1.80 8.36 68.18
C LEU A 236 0.91 7.35 67.46
N ASP A 237 -0.30 7.11 67.97
CA ASP A 237 -1.26 6.21 67.33
C ASP A 237 -1.60 6.69 65.90
N LYS A 238 -1.70 8.02 65.69
CA LYS A 238 -1.89 8.60 64.35
C LYS A 238 -0.67 8.44 63.46
N VAL A 239 0.53 8.68 63.99
CA VAL A 239 1.77 8.49 63.23
C VAL A 239 1.93 7.02 62.81
N GLU A 240 1.59 6.08 63.67
CA GLU A 240 1.62 4.64 63.35
C GLU A 240 0.67 4.30 62.20
N GLN A 241 -0.55 4.85 62.21
CA GLN A 241 -1.50 4.71 61.10
C GLN A 241 -0.94 5.31 59.81
N ASP A 242 -0.42 6.55 59.85
CA ASP A 242 0.13 7.24 58.69
C ASP A 242 1.32 6.46 58.10
N VAL A 243 2.20 5.91 58.94
CA VAL A 243 3.33 5.06 58.52
C VAL A 243 2.82 3.82 57.79
N SER A 244 1.80 3.15 58.34
CA SER A 244 1.21 1.97 57.72
C SER A 244 0.66 2.26 56.33
N GLU A 245 -0.05 3.39 56.15
CA GLU A 245 -0.55 3.80 54.84
C GLU A 245 0.60 4.10 53.84
N VAL A 246 1.68 4.73 54.29
CA VAL A 246 2.83 5.01 53.43
C VAL A 246 3.55 3.72 53.02
N VAL A 247 3.65 2.73 53.92
CA VAL A 247 4.19 1.40 53.58
C VAL A 247 3.38 0.74 52.47
N GLU A 248 2.05 0.73 52.58
CA GLU A 248 1.17 0.15 51.55
C GLU A 248 1.34 0.86 50.19
N ARG A 249 1.36 2.19 50.18
CA ARG A 249 1.60 2.99 48.95
C ARG A 249 2.99 2.71 48.36
N ASN A 250 4.01 2.56 49.18
CA ASN A 250 5.38 2.28 48.74
C ASN A 250 5.47 0.88 48.09
N GLU A 251 4.78 -0.12 48.64
CA GLU A 251 4.67 -1.45 48.03
C GLU A 251 3.90 -1.43 46.71
N GLU A 252 2.81 -0.68 46.64
CA GLU A 252 2.03 -0.50 45.40
C GLU A 252 2.87 0.15 44.30
N SER A 253 3.57 1.25 44.61
CA SER A 253 4.52 1.87 43.68
C SER A 253 5.60 0.90 43.22
N GLY A 254 6.11 0.03 44.10
CA GLY A 254 7.07 -1.02 43.74
C GLY A 254 6.52 -2.00 42.70
N ARG A 255 5.25 -2.40 42.82
CA ARG A 255 4.59 -3.27 41.84
C ARG A 255 4.41 -2.56 40.49
N GLU A 256 3.98 -1.30 40.51
CA GLU A 256 3.80 -0.51 39.28
C GLU A 256 5.11 -0.31 38.51
N ILE A 257 6.20 0.01 39.22
CA ILE A 257 7.52 0.14 38.60
C ILE A 257 8.01 -1.20 38.05
N SER A 258 7.75 -2.31 38.74
CA SER A 258 8.09 -3.65 38.20
C SER A 258 7.34 -3.96 36.90
N LEU A 259 6.08 -3.53 36.76
CA LEU A 259 5.33 -3.66 35.51
C LEU A 259 5.91 -2.78 34.40
N ILE A 260 6.39 -1.57 34.74
CA ILE A 260 7.07 -0.69 33.79
C ILE A 260 8.34 -1.36 33.26
N VAL A 261 9.18 -1.94 34.13
CA VAL A 261 10.40 -2.67 33.73
C VAL A 261 10.06 -3.83 32.77
N ASP A 262 9.01 -4.58 33.08
CA ASP A 262 8.56 -5.70 32.24
C ASP A 262 8.05 -5.23 30.87
N ASN A 263 7.39 -4.08 30.82
CA ASN A 263 6.97 -3.44 29.57
C ASN A 263 8.15 -2.90 28.77
N ILE A 264 9.17 -2.33 29.41
CA ILE A 264 10.40 -1.90 28.72
C ILE A 264 11.06 -3.09 28.01
N ALA A 265 11.13 -4.25 28.65
CA ALA A 265 11.68 -5.45 28.02
C ALA A 265 10.88 -5.90 26.79
N LYS A 266 9.54 -5.83 26.84
CA LYS A 266 8.66 -6.12 25.69
C LYS A 266 8.88 -5.11 24.56
N VAL A 267 8.97 -3.82 24.88
CA VAL A 267 9.21 -2.79 23.87
C VAL A 267 10.61 -2.95 23.25
N ALA A 268 11.63 -3.31 24.04
CA ALA A 268 12.97 -3.62 23.53
C ALA A 268 12.95 -4.80 22.54
N ALA A 269 12.22 -5.88 22.84
CA ALA A 269 12.07 -6.99 21.89
C ALA A 269 11.39 -6.56 20.58
N THR A 270 10.31 -5.77 20.65
CA THR A 270 9.68 -5.21 19.44
C THR A 270 10.62 -4.25 18.70
N SER A 271 11.51 -3.56 19.41
CA SER A 271 12.54 -2.71 18.82
C SER A 271 13.52 -3.53 17.97
N GLU A 272 13.97 -4.69 18.45
CA GLU A 272 14.82 -5.60 17.67
C GLU A 272 14.12 -6.10 16.40
N GLU A 273 12.83 -6.45 16.48
CA GLU A 273 12.02 -6.86 15.32
C GLU A 273 11.88 -5.74 14.27
N ILE A 274 11.69 -4.49 14.71
CA ILE A 274 11.65 -3.32 13.82
C ILE A 274 13.00 -3.16 13.11
N SER A 275 14.12 -3.28 13.83
CA SER A 275 15.46 -3.18 13.24
C SER A 275 15.69 -4.25 12.15
N SER A 276 15.26 -5.49 12.41
CA SER A 276 15.32 -6.57 11.41
C SER A 276 14.46 -6.26 10.18
N SER A 277 13.23 -5.76 10.39
CA SER A 277 12.29 -5.44 9.31
C SER A 277 12.79 -4.30 8.43
N ILE A 278 13.44 -3.30 9.03
CA ILE A 278 14.11 -2.21 8.32
C ILE A 278 15.22 -2.77 7.42
N ASN A 279 16.08 -3.64 7.94
CA ASN A 279 17.18 -4.22 7.17
C ASN A 279 16.66 -5.07 5.99
N GLU A 280 15.62 -5.87 6.21
CA GLU A 280 14.97 -6.64 5.14
C GLU A 280 14.36 -5.71 4.07
N THR A 281 13.70 -4.62 4.50
CA THR A 281 13.15 -3.62 3.58
C THR A 281 14.25 -2.97 2.75
N SER A 282 15.40 -2.63 3.34
CA SER A 282 16.57 -2.11 2.61
C SER A 282 17.09 -3.09 1.56
N GLN A 283 17.19 -4.38 1.88
CA GLN A 283 17.62 -5.41 0.94
C GLN A 283 16.62 -5.59 -0.21
N ASN A 284 15.32 -5.57 0.09
CA ASN A 284 14.26 -5.66 -0.91
C ASN A 284 14.27 -4.45 -1.85
N MET A 285 14.54 -3.24 -1.33
CA MET A 285 14.69 -2.04 -2.16
C MET A 285 15.88 -2.15 -3.12
N GLU A 286 17.04 -2.65 -2.65
CA GLU A 286 18.20 -2.86 -3.51
C GLU A 286 17.92 -3.90 -4.61
N HIS A 287 17.23 -4.99 -4.25
CA HIS A 287 16.83 -6.01 -5.20
C HIS A 287 15.87 -5.44 -6.26
N LEU A 288 14.81 -4.77 -5.84
CA LEU A 288 13.82 -4.16 -6.72
C LEU A 288 14.44 -3.06 -7.61
N GLY A 289 15.42 -2.32 -7.10
CA GLY A 289 16.20 -1.36 -7.89
C GLY A 289 16.96 -2.03 -9.04
N ARG A 290 17.61 -3.18 -8.78
CA ARG A 290 18.29 -3.96 -9.82
C ARG A 290 17.31 -4.54 -10.84
N GLU A 291 16.16 -5.04 -10.41
CA GLU A 291 15.12 -5.53 -11.32
C GLU A 291 14.56 -4.41 -12.21
N THR A 292 14.36 -3.23 -11.64
CA THR A 292 13.89 -2.05 -12.37
C THR A 292 14.90 -1.61 -13.43
N ASP A 293 16.19 -1.55 -13.10
CA ASP A 293 17.25 -1.26 -14.07
C ASP A 293 17.29 -2.30 -15.21
N SER A 294 17.15 -3.59 -14.88
CA SER A 294 17.06 -4.67 -15.88
C SER A 294 15.83 -4.51 -16.78
N LEU A 295 14.68 -4.13 -16.22
CA LEU A 295 13.43 -3.92 -16.95
C LEU A 295 13.52 -2.71 -17.89
N LEU A 296 14.18 -1.62 -17.47
CA LEU A 296 14.46 -0.46 -18.32
C LEU A 296 15.40 -0.82 -19.47
N LYS A 297 16.46 -1.60 -19.20
CA LYS A 297 17.35 -2.13 -20.26
C LYS A 297 16.60 -3.03 -21.25
N MET A 298 15.70 -3.88 -20.76
CA MET A 298 14.86 -4.73 -21.62
C MET A 298 13.94 -3.89 -22.51
N THR A 299 13.43 -2.77 -21.98
CA THR A 299 12.61 -1.81 -22.75
C THR A 299 13.42 -1.16 -23.87
N GLN A 300 14.66 -0.77 -23.60
CA GLN A 300 15.56 -0.23 -24.64
C GLN A 300 15.82 -1.26 -25.74
N ASN A 301 16.13 -2.51 -25.36
CA ASN A 301 16.35 -3.60 -26.32
C ASN A 301 15.10 -3.87 -27.18
N LEU A 302 13.91 -3.74 -26.59
CA LEU A 302 12.64 -3.91 -27.28
C LEU A 302 12.40 -2.80 -28.31
N GLU A 303 12.76 -1.55 -27.98
CA GLU A 303 12.72 -0.42 -28.91
C GLU A 303 13.69 -0.62 -30.09
N ASP A 304 14.92 -1.05 -29.81
CA ASP A 304 15.93 -1.34 -30.83
C ASP A 304 15.49 -2.49 -31.76
N LEU A 305 14.90 -3.54 -31.18
CA LEU A 305 14.36 -4.66 -31.95
C LEU A 305 13.19 -4.21 -32.83
N ASN A 306 12.32 -3.34 -32.32
CA ASN A 306 11.21 -2.81 -33.11
C ASN A 306 11.70 -1.94 -34.27
N HIS A 307 12.71 -1.10 -34.04
CA HIS A 307 13.35 -0.35 -35.11
C HIS A 307 13.95 -1.27 -36.17
N ALA A 308 14.59 -2.38 -35.75
CA ALA A 308 15.09 -3.39 -36.67
C ALA A 308 13.98 -4.10 -37.45
N LEU A 309 12.82 -4.38 -36.83
CA LEU A 309 11.64 -4.94 -37.50
C LEU A 309 11.12 -4.01 -38.60
N LEU A 310 11.00 -2.71 -38.29
CA LEU A 310 10.57 -1.69 -39.25
C LEU A 310 11.51 -1.62 -40.45
N GLU A 311 12.82 -1.51 -40.21
CA GLU A 311 13.81 -1.34 -41.28
C GLU A 311 14.11 -2.62 -42.07
N LYS A 312 14.22 -3.77 -41.41
CA LYS A 312 14.72 -5.02 -42.03
C LYS A 312 13.61 -5.95 -42.51
N VAL A 313 12.36 -5.75 -42.07
CA VAL A 313 11.25 -6.63 -42.43
C VAL A 313 10.12 -5.85 -43.09
N ILE A 314 9.57 -4.84 -42.43
CA ILE A 314 8.40 -4.11 -42.93
C ILE A 314 8.75 -3.31 -44.19
N ARG A 315 9.84 -2.53 -44.17
CA ARG A 315 10.24 -1.73 -45.34
C ARG A 315 10.54 -2.58 -46.59
N PRO A 316 11.29 -3.71 -46.52
CA PRO A 316 11.45 -4.61 -47.67
C PRO A 316 10.14 -5.22 -48.18
N ILE A 317 9.20 -5.55 -47.28
CA ILE A 317 7.87 -6.05 -47.65
C ILE A 317 7.08 -4.99 -48.42
N GLN A 318 7.12 -3.73 -47.98
CA GLN A 318 6.50 -2.61 -48.70
C GLN A 318 7.10 -2.44 -50.10
N THR A 319 8.42 -2.51 -50.25
CA THR A 319 9.07 -2.48 -51.57
C THR A 319 8.66 -3.69 -52.44
N LEU A 320 8.45 -4.86 -51.83
CA LEU A 320 7.99 -6.05 -52.56
C LEU A 320 6.53 -5.90 -53.02
N GLU A 321 5.67 -5.32 -52.18
CA GLU A 321 4.28 -4.97 -52.50
C GLU A 321 4.23 -4.02 -53.72
N GLU A 322 5.03 -2.95 -53.73
CA GLU A 322 5.13 -2.01 -54.87
C GLU A 322 5.58 -2.70 -56.18
N LYS A 323 6.55 -3.63 -56.08
CA LYS A 323 7.01 -4.41 -57.25
C LYS A 323 5.94 -5.39 -57.74
N MET A 324 5.19 -6.00 -56.82
CA MET A 324 4.08 -6.90 -57.16
C MET A 324 2.93 -6.13 -57.80
N GLU A 325 2.64 -4.91 -57.35
CA GLU A 325 1.66 -4.02 -57.97
C GLU A 325 2.06 -3.69 -59.41
N THR A 326 3.32 -3.30 -59.64
CA THR A 326 3.86 -3.06 -61.00
C THR A 326 3.73 -4.31 -61.89
N SER A 327 4.02 -5.49 -61.36
CA SER A 327 3.87 -6.75 -62.09
C SER A 327 2.41 -7.06 -62.42
N THR A 328 1.51 -6.82 -61.46
CA THR A 328 0.07 -6.97 -61.63
C THR A 328 -0.40 -6.07 -62.76
N GLU A 329 0.02 -4.80 -62.80
CA GLU A 329 -0.30 -3.86 -63.88
C GLU A 329 0.13 -4.37 -65.27
N ILE A 330 1.33 -4.97 -65.36
CA ILE A 330 1.82 -5.57 -66.61
C ILE A 330 0.92 -6.75 -67.02
N ILE A 331 0.57 -7.63 -66.08
CA ILE A 331 -0.36 -8.75 -66.32
C ILE A 331 -1.70 -8.23 -66.83
N GLY A 332 -2.25 -7.19 -66.20
CA GLY A 332 -3.50 -6.56 -66.60
C GLY A 332 -3.46 -5.98 -68.02
N ARG A 333 -2.36 -5.33 -68.40
CA ARG A 333 -2.16 -4.84 -69.78
C ARG A 333 -2.05 -5.98 -70.78
N LEU A 334 -1.27 -7.03 -70.47
CA LEU A 334 -1.10 -8.18 -71.35
C LEU A 334 -2.38 -8.98 -71.52
N ASN A 335 -3.23 -9.07 -70.49
CA ASN A 335 -4.52 -9.78 -70.56
C ASN A 335 -5.45 -9.25 -71.66
N LYS A 336 -5.28 -8.00 -72.11
CA LYS A 336 -6.05 -7.43 -73.23
C LYS A 336 -5.69 -8.04 -74.59
N ASP A 337 -4.49 -8.62 -74.70
CA ASP A 337 -4.05 -9.31 -75.89
C ASP A 337 -4.66 -10.73 -75.95
N THR A 338 -5.24 -11.10 -77.09
CA THR A 338 -5.87 -12.41 -77.31
C THR A 338 -4.94 -13.58 -76.97
N PHE A 339 -3.63 -13.42 -77.19
CA PHE A 339 -2.64 -14.45 -76.90
C PHE A 339 -2.36 -14.62 -75.40
N TYR A 340 -2.23 -13.51 -74.65
CA TYR A 340 -1.93 -13.54 -73.21
C TYR A 340 -3.17 -13.59 -72.31
N ARG A 341 -4.36 -13.69 -72.91
CA ARG A 341 -5.63 -13.77 -72.19
C ARG A 341 -5.62 -14.86 -71.10
N LEU A 342 -5.94 -14.41 -69.88
CA LEU A 342 -6.06 -15.25 -68.69
C LEU A 342 -7.25 -16.21 -68.80
N ASP A 343 -7.23 -17.27 -68.00
CA ASP A 343 -8.33 -18.23 -67.92
C ASP A 343 -9.44 -17.72 -67.00
N ASN A 344 -10.69 -18.09 -67.27
CA ASN A 344 -11.84 -17.73 -66.42
C ASN A 344 -11.63 -18.21 -64.97
N ARG A 345 -10.88 -19.30 -64.77
CA ARG A 345 -10.52 -19.82 -63.45
C ARG A 345 -9.86 -18.76 -62.57
N ILE A 346 -8.95 -17.95 -63.12
CA ILE A 346 -8.27 -16.88 -62.37
C ILE A 346 -9.28 -15.82 -61.91
N PHE A 347 -10.24 -15.47 -62.78
CA PHE A 347 -11.31 -14.53 -62.42
C PHE A 347 -12.23 -15.10 -61.33
N ILE A 348 -12.65 -16.36 -61.49
CA ILE A 348 -13.52 -17.06 -60.54
C ILE A 348 -12.84 -17.18 -59.18
N ASP A 349 -11.58 -17.60 -59.15
CA ASP A 349 -10.82 -17.78 -57.91
C ASP A 349 -10.58 -16.44 -57.20
N SER A 350 -10.30 -15.37 -57.96
CA SER A 350 -10.23 -14.01 -57.41
C SER A 350 -11.55 -13.54 -56.80
N MET A 351 -12.70 -13.82 -57.43
CA MET A 351 -14.01 -13.47 -56.85
C MET A 351 -14.31 -14.30 -55.60
N LYS A 352 -14.00 -15.60 -55.60
CA LYS A 352 -14.15 -16.48 -54.42
C LYS A 352 -13.26 -16.00 -53.26
N SER A 353 -12.03 -15.62 -53.56
CA SER A 353 -11.10 -15.03 -52.58
C SER A 353 -11.61 -13.70 -52.04
N ALA A 354 -12.17 -12.84 -52.90
CA ALA A 354 -12.77 -11.57 -52.50
C ALA A 354 -13.94 -11.79 -51.53
N ILE A 355 -14.85 -12.74 -51.83
CA ILE A 355 -15.97 -13.11 -50.94
C ILE A 355 -15.46 -13.53 -49.57
N SER A 356 -14.46 -14.42 -49.53
CA SER A 356 -13.87 -14.87 -48.27
C SER A 356 -13.26 -13.71 -47.47
N ALA A 357 -12.49 -12.85 -48.14
CA ALA A 357 -11.84 -11.71 -47.51
C ALA A 357 -12.85 -10.71 -46.93
N HIS A 358 -13.95 -10.43 -47.64
CA HIS A 358 -14.99 -9.50 -47.19
C HIS A 358 -15.80 -10.06 -46.00
N ARG A 359 -16.05 -11.38 -45.98
CA ARG A 359 -16.65 -12.05 -44.81
C ARG A 359 -15.76 -11.91 -43.59
N THR A 360 -14.46 -12.16 -43.76
CA THR A 360 -13.46 -11.98 -42.68
C THR A 360 -13.40 -10.52 -42.24
N TRP A 361 -13.37 -9.57 -43.17
CA TRP A 361 -13.31 -8.13 -42.87
C TRP A 361 -14.48 -7.68 -42.00
N VAL A 362 -15.71 -8.10 -42.33
CA VAL A 362 -16.91 -7.78 -41.53
C VAL A 362 -16.88 -8.49 -40.17
N ALA A 363 -16.38 -9.72 -40.09
CA ALA A 363 -16.21 -10.43 -38.82
C ALA A 363 -15.18 -9.73 -37.92
N THR A 364 -14.07 -9.23 -38.49
CA THR A 364 -13.08 -8.43 -37.78
C THR A 364 -13.70 -7.13 -37.27
N LEU A 365 -14.47 -6.42 -38.10
CA LEU A 365 -15.18 -5.22 -37.68
C LEU A 365 -16.21 -5.50 -36.56
N LYS A 366 -16.87 -6.66 -36.58
CA LYS A 366 -17.72 -7.11 -35.48
C LYS A 366 -16.92 -7.29 -34.19
N GLY A 367 -15.77 -7.95 -34.27
CA GLY A 367 -14.85 -8.09 -33.15
C GLY A 367 -14.44 -6.73 -32.55
N ILE A 368 -14.12 -5.75 -33.40
CA ILE A 368 -13.82 -4.37 -32.97
C ILE A 368 -15.05 -3.75 -32.27
N ALA A 369 -16.25 -3.88 -32.85
CA ALA A 369 -17.46 -3.33 -32.27
C ALA A 369 -17.81 -3.94 -30.90
N ASP A 370 -17.54 -5.23 -30.70
CA ASP A 370 -17.87 -5.96 -29.47
C ASP A 370 -16.82 -5.77 -28.37
N THR A 371 -15.54 -5.87 -28.73
CA THR A 371 -14.42 -5.83 -27.78
C THR A 371 -13.91 -4.41 -27.53
N LYS A 372 -14.18 -3.49 -28.45
CA LYS A 372 -13.61 -2.13 -28.50
C LYS A 372 -12.09 -2.12 -28.64
N GLU A 373 -11.49 -3.27 -28.92
CA GLU A 373 -10.07 -3.40 -29.23
C GLU A 373 -9.87 -3.08 -30.71
N ILE A 374 -9.05 -2.07 -31.00
CA ILE A 374 -8.68 -1.73 -32.38
C ILE A 374 -7.71 -2.80 -32.87
N VAL A 375 -8.11 -3.54 -33.90
CA VAL A 375 -7.26 -4.50 -34.61
C VAL A 375 -7.07 -4.06 -36.07
N PRO A 376 -6.06 -4.59 -36.77
CA PRO A 376 -5.73 -4.14 -38.12
C PRO A 376 -6.87 -4.43 -39.09
N LEU A 377 -7.32 -3.38 -39.76
CA LEU A 377 -8.37 -3.47 -40.77
C LEU A 377 -7.92 -2.63 -41.97
N GLN A 378 -7.74 -3.26 -43.13
CA GLN A 378 -7.41 -2.53 -44.36
C GLN A 378 -8.55 -1.55 -44.66
N ALA A 379 -8.26 -0.25 -44.65
CA ALA A 379 -9.23 0.80 -44.97
C ALA A 379 -8.98 1.43 -46.34
N ASN A 380 -7.86 1.11 -46.99
CA ASN A 380 -7.63 1.53 -48.37
C ASN A 380 -8.17 0.48 -49.35
N PRO A 381 -9.24 0.78 -50.11
CA PRO A 381 -9.84 -0.17 -51.04
C PRO A 381 -8.94 -0.52 -52.23
N ARG A 382 -7.91 0.29 -52.53
CA ARG A 382 -6.93 -0.01 -53.60
C ARG A 382 -5.83 -0.96 -53.13
N LYS A 383 -5.57 -0.98 -51.82
CA LYS A 383 -4.55 -1.84 -51.19
C LYS A 383 -5.15 -3.11 -50.59
N CYS A 384 -6.45 -3.33 -50.69
CA CYS A 384 -7.01 -4.63 -50.33
C CYS A 384 -6.71 -5.62 -51.46
N GLY A 385 -6.63 -6.90 -51.14
CA GLY A 385 -6.30 -7.91 -52.12
C GLY A 385 -7.23 -7.88 -53.36
N PHE A 386 -8.53 -7.75 -53.14
CA PHE A 386 -9.48 -7.60 -54.25
C PHE A 386 -9.26 -6.30 -55.03
N GLY A 387 -8.88 -5.20 -54.37
CA GLY A 387 -8.56 -3.91 -54.99
C GLY A 387 -7.47 -4.02 -56.05
N HIS A 388 -6.36 -4.69 -55.72
CA HIS A 388 -5.27 -4.95 -56.69
C HIS A 388 -5.76 -5.70 -57.92
N PHE A 389 -6.66 -6.68 -57.75
CA PHE A 389 -7.26 -7.38 -58.89
C PHE A 389 -8.24 -6.48 -59.67
N TYR A 390 -9.10 -5.73 -58.95
CA TYR A 390 -10.18 -4.93 -59.50
C TYR A 390 -9.69 -3.80 -60.41
N TYR A 391 -8.64 -3.10 -59.98
CA TYR A 391 -8.12 -1.95 -60.71
C TYR A 391 -7.21 -2.33 -61.88
N THR A 392 -6.83 -3.60 -61.99
CA THR A 392 -5.83 -4.03 -62.95
C THR A 392 -6.38 -4.98 -64.01
N ILE A 393 -7.34 -5.85 -63.64
CA ILE A 393 -7.92 -6.84 -64.55
C ILE A 393 -9.39 -6.50 -64.76
N THR A 394 -9.78 -6.25 -66.01
CA THR A 394 -11.17 -5.89 -66.35
C THR A 394 -11.81 -6.95 -67.25
N PRO A 395 -12.95 -7.54 -66.86
CA PRO A 395 -13.72 -8.45 -67.72
C PRO A 395 -14.21 -7.73 -68.98
N GLN A 396 -14.43 -8.44 -70.09
CA GLN A 396 -14.84 -7.84 -71.38
C GLN A 396 -16.26 -8.23 -71.79
N LYS A 397 -16.81 -9.31 -71.25
CA LYS A 397 -18.22 -9.70 -71.45
C LYS A 397 -19.16 -8.61 -70.94
N SER A 398 -20.10 -8.18 -71.77
CA SER A 398 -20.88 -6.96 -71.54
C SER A 398 -21.77 -7.03 -70.29
N ASP A 399 -22.28 -8.21 -69.98
CA ASP A 399 -23.11 -8.50 -68.81
C ASP A 399 -22.30 -8.53 -67.50
N ILE A 400 -21.13 -9.17 -67.48
CA ILE A 400 -20.21 -9.19 -66.35
C ILE A 400 -19.61 -7.79 -66.14
N LEU A 401 -19.24 -7.08 -67.21
CA LEU A 401 -18.68 -5.73 -67.14
C LEU A 401 -19.64 -4.73 -66.51
N LYS A 402 -20.95 -4.88 -66.77
CA LYS A 402 -21.99 -4.05 -66.12
C LYS A 402 -22.03 -4.27 -64.60
N ILE A 403 -21.92 -5.52 -64.15
CA ILE A 403 -21.87 -5.83 -62.71
C ILE A 403 -20.56 -5.32 -62.12
N TRP A 404 -19.44 -5.56 -62.80
CA TRP A 404 -18.10 -5.12 -62.43
C TRP A 404 -18.05 -3.62 -62.12
N GLY A 405 -18.53 -2.76 -63.03
CA GLY A 405 -18.54 -1.31 -62.83
C GLY A 405 -19.43 -0.85 -61.66
N SER A 406 -20.35 -1.68 -61.18
CA SER A 406 -21.22 -1.37 -60.03
C SER A 406 -20.59 -1.73 -58.67
N VAL A 407 -19.41 -2.35 -58.65
CA VAL A 407 -18.71 -2.80 -57.44
C VAL A 407 -17.91 -1.69 -56.76
N GLU A 408 -17.29 -0.79 -57.53
CA GLU A 408 -16.31 0.18 -57.02
C GLU A 408 -16.83 1.04 -55.86
N LYS A 409 -17.97 1.71 -56.06
CA LYS A 409 -18.50 2.65 -55.07
C LYS A 409 -18.88 1.94 -53.76
N PRO A 410 -19.68 0.84 -53.76
CA PRO A 410 -19.93 0.10 -52.53
C PRO A 410 -18.68 -0.48 -51.87
N HIS A 411 -17.69 -0.91 -52.66
CA HIS A 411 -16.43 -1.42 -52.12
C HIS A 411 -15.64 -0.33 -51.39
N GLN A 412 -15.56 0.87 -51.97
CA GLN A 412 -14.96 2.03 -51.31
C GLN A 412 -15.70 2.39 -50.03
N GLU A 413 -17.04 2.49 -50.08
CA GLU A 413 -17.87 2.80 -48.91
C GLU A 413 -17.68 1.78 -47.78
N LEU A 414 -17.54 0.49 -48.11
CA LEU A 414 -17.26 -0.54 -47.09
C LEU A 414 -15.96 -0.27 -46.34
N HIS A 415 -14.88 0.02 -47.07
CA HIS A 415 -13.57 0.25 -46.48
C HIS A 415 -13.53 1.55 -45.65
N GLU A 416 -14.24 2.60 -46.07
CA GLU A 416 -14.41 3.85 -45.30
C GLU A 416 -15.09 3.62 -43.94
N LEU A 417 -16.00 2.64 -43.82
CA LEU A 417 -16.62 2.28 -42.54
C LEU A 417 -15.61 1.71 -41.53
N GLY A 418 -14.54 1.09 -42.00
CA GLY A 418 -13.45 0.62 -41.13
C GLY A 418 -12.77 1.79 -40.41
N ASP A 419 -12.41 2.83 -41.17
CA ASP A 419 -11.83 4.06 -40.61
C ASP A 419 -12.84 4.80 -39.71
N GLU A 420 -14.12 4.83 -40.09
CA GLU A 420 -15.19 5.42 -39.27
C GLU A 420 -15.29 4.73 -37.90
N ALA A 421 -15.20 3.40 -37.85
CA ALA A 421 -15.23 2.64 -36.60
C ALA A 421 -14.00 2.91 -35.71
N VAL A 422 -12.80 2.94 -36.29
CA VAL A 422 -11.56 3.26 -35.57
C VAL A 422 -11.61 4.68 -34.98
N MET A 423 -12.09 5.65 -35.76
CA MET A 423 -12.26 7.02 -35.28
C MET A 423 -13.35 7.15 -34.22
N ALA A 424 -14.42 6.36 -34.30
CA ALA A 424 -15.46 6.33 -33.28
C ALA A 424 -14.91 5.89 -31.92
N ILE A 425 -14.08 4.85 -31.87
CA ILE A 425 -13.42 4.38 -30.63
C ILE A 425 -12.46 5.46 -30.10
N LYS A 426 -11.57 5.99 -30.95
CA LYS A 426 -10.59 7.01 -30.54
C LYS A 426 -11.23 8.29 -29.97
N ASN A 427 -12.42 8.64 -30.48
CA ASN A 427 -13.16 9.83 -30.04
C ASN A 427 -14.21 9.53 -28.95
N GLY A 428 -14.25 8.32 -28.39
CA GLY A 428 -15.21 7.92 -27.35
C GLY A 428 -16.67 7.85 -27.82
N LYS A 429 -16.92 7.78 -29.13
CA LYS A 429 -18.26 7.69 -29.74
C LYS A 429 -18.69 6.24 -29.99
N GLU A 430 -18.51 5.38 -29.00
CA GLU A 430 -18.71 3.94 -29.13
C GLU A 430 -20.14 3.54 -29.49
N HIS A 431 -21.14 4.36 -29.13
CA HIS A 431 -22.55 4.15 -29.48
C HIS A 431 -22.81 4.09 -31.00
N MET A 432 -21.89 4.61 -31.83
CA MET A 432 -22.00 4.57 -33.28
C MET A 432 -21.56 3.23 -33.89
N LEU A 433 -20.82 2.39 -33.14
CA LEU A 433 -20.17 1.18 -33.67
C LEU A 433 -21.17 0.15 -34.22
N ASP A 434 -22.32 -0.03 -33.55
CA ASP A 434 -23.34 -0.96 -34.03
C ASP A 434 -23.96 -0.50 -35.36
N SER A 435 -24.24 0.80 -35.49
CA SER A 435 -24.73 1.40 -36.75
C SER A 435 -23.72 1.25 -37.89
N ILE A 436 -22.43 1.49 -37.62
CA ILE A 436 -21.35 1.32 -38.59
C ILE A 436 -21.23 -0.15 -39.01
N TYR A 437 -21.29 -1.07 -38.06
CA TYR A 437 -21.27 -2.51 -38.32
C TYR A 437 -22.46 -2.96 -39.18
N GLN A 438 -23.69 -2.53 -38.86
CA GLN A 438 -24.87 -2.90 -39.66
C GLN A 438 -24.79 -2.36 -41.11
N ARG A 439 -24.29 -1.13 -41.29
CA ARG A 439 -24.01 -0.58 -42.63
C ARG A 439 -22.98 -1.43 -43.38
N ALA A 440 -21.92 -1.86 -42.71
CA ALA A 440 -20.88 -2.71 -43.30
C ALA A 440 -21.42 -4.09 -43.69
N VAL A 441 -22.25 -4.72 -42.85
CA VAL A 441 -22.92 -6.01 -43.16
C VAL A 441 -23.79 -5.86 -44.41
N SER A 442 -24.57 -4.79 -44.50
CA SER A 442 -25.45 -4.52 -45.64
C SER A 442 -24.66 -4.37 -46.95
N ILE A 443 -23.62 -3.52 -46.95
CA ILE A 443 -22.78 -3.28 -48.12
C ILE A 443 -22.01 -4.54 -48.52
N SER A 444 -21.41 -5.24 -47.55
CA SER A 444 -20.66 -6.47 -47.80
C SER A 444 -21.55 -7.58 -48.36
N SER A 445 -22.78 -7.73 -47.87
CA SER A 445 -23.74 -8.71 -48.40
C SER A 445 -24.09 -8.41 -49.86
N MET A 446 -24.33 -7.14 -50.20
CA MET A 446 -24.57 -6.71 -51.58
C MET A 446 -23.35 -6.96 -52.50
N LEU A 447 -22.13 -6.71 -52.01
CA LEU A 447 -20.89 -6.99 -52.76
C LEU A 447 -20.70 -8.50 -52.99
N ILE A 448 -20.91 -9.32 -51.97
CA ILE A 448 -20.82 -10.78 -52.05
C ILE A 448 -21.82 -11.33 -53.07
N GLU A 449 -23.06 -10.84 -53.09
CA GLU A 449 -24.06 -11.26 -54.08
C GLU A 449 -23.62 -10.93 -55.52
N LYS A 450 -23.01 -9.76 -55.74
CA LYS A 450 -22.44 -9.38 -57.04
C LYS A 450 -21.29 -10.30 -57.43
N PHE A 451 -20.38 -10.62 -56.50
CA PHE A 451 -19.28 -11.55 -56.74
C PHE A 451 -19.76 -12.96 -57.07
N GLU A 452 -20.72 -13.50 -56.30
CA GLU A 452 -21.31 -14.83 -56.55
C GLU A 452 -22.02 -14.88 -57.90
N THR A 453 -22.68 -13.78 -58.30
CA THR A 453 -23.31 -13.67 -59.62
C THR A 453 -22.27 -13.70 -60.73
N MET A 454 -21.19 -12.92 -60.62
CA MET A 454 -20.08 -12.94 -61.59
C MET A 454 -19.40 -14.32 -61.66
N VAL A 455 -19.24 -15.01 -60.53
CA VAL A 455 -18.75 -16.41 -60.49
C VAL A 455 -19.65 -17.33 -61.31
N ARG A 456 -20.97 -17.33 -61.04
CA ARG A 456 -21.93 -18.20 -61.77
C ARG A 456 -21.92 -17.94 -63.27
N MET A 457 -21.88 -16.68 -63.68
CA MET A 457 -21.81 -16.29 -65.10
C MET A 457 -20.49 -16.75 -65.73
N SER A 458 -19.38 -16.60 -65.02
CA SER A 458 -18.05 -17.00 -65.50
C SER A 458 -17.92 -18.52 -65.64
N GLU A 459 -18.48 -19.29 -64.71
CA GLU A 459 -18.57 -20.75 -64.79
C GLU A 459 -19.45 -21.21 -65.96
N ASP A 460 -20.47 -20.42 -66.32
CA ASP A 460 -21.31 -20.69 -67.49
C ASP A 460 -20.59 -20.42 -68.81
N TYR A 461 -19.85 -19.32 -68.91
CA TYR A 461 -18.99 -19.03 -70.05
C TYR A 461 -17.92 -20.10 -70.24
N GLU A 462 -17.30 -20.57 -69.15
CA GLU A 462 -16.33 -21.67 -69.18
C GLU A 462 -16.96 -22.95 -69.78
N ARG A 463 -18.18 -23.30 -69.39
CA ARG A 463 -18.91 -24.47 -69.96
C ARG A 463 -19.20 -24.32 -71.45
N ARG A 464 -19.38 -23.08 -71.92
CA ARG A 464 -19.59 -22.75 -73.34
C ARG A 464 -18.29 -22.60 -74.13
N GLY A 465 -17.13 -22.72 -73.48
CA GLY A 465 -15.82 -22.50 -74.09
C GLY A 465 -15.53 -21.02 -74.41
N GLU A 466 -16.27 -20.10 -73.79
CA GLU A 466 -16.13 -18.66 -73.95
C GLU A 466 -15.28 -18.06 -72.82
N SER A 467 -14.56 -16.99 -73.11
CA SER A 467 -13.74 -16.30 -72.11
C SER A 467 -14.44 -15.05 -71.57
N VAL A 468 -14.42 -14.86 -70.25
CA VAL A 468 -14.88 -13.64 -69.54
C VAL A 468 -14.07 -12.41 -69.97
N PHE A 469 -12.84 -12.61 -70.40
CA PHE A 469 -11.94 -11.57 -70.93
C PHE A 469 -12.06 -11.36 -72.45
N GLU A 470 -13.08 -11.95 -73.09
CA GLU A 470 -13.41 -11.73 -74.49
C GLU A 470 -14.70 -10.91 -74.60
N ALA A 471 -14.72 -9.91 -75.49
CA ALA A 471 -15.93 -9.16 -75.78
C ALA A 471 -16.96 -10.05 -76.51
N ASP A 472 -18.23 -9.70 -76.43
CA ASP A 472 -19.31 -10.41 -77.12
C ASP A 472 -19.25 -10.35 -78.65
#